data_AF-A0A3B9HS60-F1
#
_entry.id   AF-A0A3B9HS60-F1
#
_cell.length_a   1.000
_cell.length_b   1.000
_cell.length_c   1.000
_cell.angle_alpha   90.00
_cell.angle_beta   90.00
_cell.angle_gamma   90.00
#
_symmetry.space_group_name_H-M   'P 1'
#
loop_
_entity.id
_entity.type
_entity.pdbx_description
1 polymer ?
#
loop_
_entity_poly.entity_id
_entity_poly.type
_entity_poly.pdbx_seq_one_letter_code
_entity_poly.pdbx_strand_id
1 'polypeptide(L)'
;MSGFLPEEPSGWLTSQAVSDFLKFFMIAVTIIVVAVPEGLPMSVTLSLAYSMRKMTAANNLVRRMHACETIGAATVICSDKTGTLTQNKMVMN
;
A
#
# COMPACT_ATOMS: atom_id res chain seq x y z
N MET A 1 -34.29 32.03 -28.71
CA MET A 1 -34.57 30.79 -29.45
C MET A 1 -34.62 29.68 -28.41
N SER A 2 -35.81 29.43 -27.90
CA SER A 2 -36.05 28.71 -26.64
C SER A 2 -35.64 27.25 -26.73
N GLY A 3 -34.79 26.81 -25.79
CA GLY A 3 -34.49 25.40 -25.56
C GLY A 3 -35.74 24.70 -25.06
N PHE A 4 -36.49 24.10 -25.98
CA PHE A 4 -37.64 23.27 -25.67
C PHE A 4 -37.13 21.85 -25.42
N LEU A 5 -37.01 21.47 -24.16
CA LEU A 5 -36.86 20.07 -23.80
C LEU A 5 -38.20 19.38 -24.10
N PRO A 6 -38.24 18.29 -24.86
CA PRO A 6 -39.47 17.54 -25.10
C PRO A 6 -40.01 17.02 -23.76
N GLU A 7 -41.28 17.31 -23.45
CA GLU A 7 -41.93 16.85 -22.20
C GLU A 7 -42.15 15.33 -22.14
N GLU A 8 -42.01 14.65 -23.29
CA GLU A 8 -42.16 13.20 -23.42
C GLU A 8 -40.84 12.45 -23.12
N PRO A 9 -40.83 11.48 -22.18
CA PRO A 9 -39.65 10.69 -21.80
C PRO A 9 -38.93 10.03 -22.99
N SER A 10 -39.68 9.63 -24.01
CA SER A 10 -39.20 8.92 -25.20
C SER A 10 -38.30 9.76 -26.12
N GLY A 11 -38.33 11.09 -26.02
CA GLY A 11 -37.49 11.99 -26.82
C GLY A 11 -36.05 12.11 -26.33
N TRP A 12 -35.81 11.87 -25.04
CA TRP A 12 -34.47 11.93 -24.42
C TRP A 12 -33.97 10.56 -23.92
N LEU A 13 -34.86 9.61 -23.62
CA LEU A 13 -34.53 8.20 -23.36
C LEU A 13 -34.43 7.37 -24.65
N THR A 14 -33.78 7.91 -25.69
CA THR A 14 -33.38 7.07 -26.82
C THR A 14 -32.35 6.05 -26.32
N SER A 15 -32.41 4.80 -26.80
CA SER A 15 -31.44 3.74 -26.43
C SER A 15 -29.98 4.20 -26.61
N GLN A 16 -29.74 5.12 -27.55
CA GLN A 16 -28.45 5.76 -27.78
C GLN A 16 -28.01 6.67 -26.61
N ALA A 17 -28.90 7.52 -26.09
CA ALA A 17 -28.61 8.41 -24.98
C ALA A 17 -28.30 7.64 -23.69
N VAL A 18 -29.04 6.54 -23.46
CA VAL A 18 -28.76 5.61 -22.36
C VAL A 18 -27.38 4.96 -22.52
N SER A 19 -27.05 4.49 -23.74
CA SER A 19 -25.73 3.90 -24.01
C SER A 19 -24.60 4.89 -23.77
N ASP A 20 -24.73 6.13 -24.22
CA ASP A 20 -23.68 7.14 -24.09
C ASP A 20 -23.53 7.62 -22.64
N PHE A 21 -24.63 7.75 -21.88
CA PHE A 21 -24.57 8.00 -20.44
C PHE A 21 -23.81 6.89 -19.70
N LEU A 22 -24.13 5.62 -19.98
CA LEU A 22 -23.43 4.49 -19.36
C LEU A 22 -21.95 4.44 -19.71
N LYS A 23 -21.58 4.80 -20.96
CA LYS A 23 -20.16 4.91 -21.36
C LYS A 23 -19.43 5.97 -20.56
N PHE A 24 -19.96 7.19 -20.47
CA PHE A 24 -19.33 8.26 -19.69
C PHE A 24 -19.25 7.92 -18.20
N PHE A 25 -20.29 7.30 -17.67
CA PHE A 25 -20.30 6.81 -16.29
C PHE A 25 -19.22 5.74 -16.05
N MET A 26 -19.08 4.76 -16.95
CA MET A 26 -18.06 3.72 -16.85
C MET A 26 -16.63 4.29 -16.92
N ILE A 27 -16.40 5.28 -17.79
CA ILE A 27 -15.12 5.98 -17.89
C ILE A 27 -14.81 6.71 -16.58
N ALA A 28 -15.78 7.43 -16.01
CA ALA A 28 -15.62 8.15 -14.75
C ALA A 28 -15.25 7.20 -13.60
N VAL A 29 -15.95 6.07 -13.46
CA VAL A 29 -15.65 5.04 -12.44
C VAL A 29 -14.25 4.46 -12.66
N THR A 30 -13.87 4.20 -13.91
CA THR A 30 -12.55 3.65 -14.25
C THR A 30 -11.42 4.59 -13.83
N ILE A 31 -11.56 5.90 -14.09
CA ILE A 31 -10.58 6.90 -13.69
C ILE A 31 -10.41 6.92 -12.16
N ILE A 32 -11.52 6.85 -11.41
CA ILE A 32 -11.50 6.84 -9.95
C ILE A 32 -10.75 5.60 -9.43
N VAL A 33 -11.05 4.41 -9.97
CA VAL A 33 -10.40 3.16 -9.54
C VAL A 33 -8.90 3.15 -9.85
N VAL A 34 -8.50 3.66 -11.02
CA VAL A 34 -7.08 3.75 -11.39
C VAL A 34 -6.33 4.77 -10.53
N ALA A 35 -7.00 5.84 -10.11
CA ALA A 35 -6.41 6.87 -9.26
C ALA A 35 -6.14 6.40 -7.83
N VAL A 36 -6.85 5.39 -7.33
CA VAL A 36 -6.64 4.81 -5.99
C VAL A 36 -5.80 3.53 -6.11
N PRO A 37 -4.51 3.55 -5.74
CA PRO A 37 -3.65 2.39 -5.90
C PRO A 37 -3.88 1.38 -4.77
N GLU A 38 -4.94 0.59 -4.86
CA GLU A 38 -5.29 -0.46 -3.88
C GLU A 38 -4.20 -1.54 -3.74
N GLY A 39 -3.36 -1.72 -4.76
CA GLY A 39 -2.24 -2.67 -4.75
C GLY A 39 -0.97 -2.19 -4.05
N LEU A 40 -0.83 -0.88 -3.80
CA LEU A 40 0.35 -0.30 -3.17
C LEU A 40 0.55 -0.75 -1.72
N PRO A 41 -0.47 -0.68 -0.82
CA PRO A 41 -0.29 -1.18 0.55
C PRO A 41 0.01 -2.69 0.60
N MET A 42 -0.51 -3.45 -0.35
CA MET A 42 -0.23 -4.89 -0.47
C MET A 42 1.24 -5.15 -0.87
N SER A 43 1.77 -4.39 -1.83
CA SER A 43 3.17 -4.50 -2.27
C SER A 43 4.16 -4.21 -1.14
N VAL A 44 3.89 -3.17 -0.33
CA VAL A 44 4.71 -2.80 0.84
C VAL A 44 4.69 -3.92 1.89
N THR A 45 3.51 -4.48 2.17
CA THR A 45 3.38 -5.58 3.14
C THR A 45 4.16 -6.81 2.68
N LEU A 46 4.10 -7.14 1.39
CA LEU A 46 4.81 -8.30 0.82
C LEU A 46 6.34 -8.11 0.87
N SER A 47 6.83 -6.91 0.53
CA SER A 47 8.26 -6.61 0.56
C SER A 47 8.83 -6.64 1.99
N LEU A 48 8.07 -6.13 2.97
CA LEU A 48 8.44 -6.21 4.38
C LEU A 48 8.35 -7.63 4.93
N ALA A 49 7.36 -8.43 4.53
CA ALA A 49 7.25 -9.84 4.89
C ALA A 49 8.44 -10.66 4.37
N TYR A 50 8.85 -10.41 3.12
CA TYR A 50 10.05 -11.02 2.55
C TYR A 50 11.31 -10.63 3.31
N SER A 51 11.46 -9.35 3.64
CA SER A 51 12.58 -8.82 4.43
C SER A 51 12.65 -9.44 5.82
N MET A 52 11.51 -9.56 6.51
CA MET A 52 11.44 -10.24 7.81
C MET A 52 11.88 -11.71 7.73
N ARG A 53 11.45 -12.44 6.68
CA ARG A 53 11.89 -13.83 6.47
C ARG A 53 13.40 -13.94 6.29
N LYS A 54 14.00 -13.01 5.52
CA LYS A 54 15.45 -12.95 5.32
C LYS A 54 16.21 -12.61 6.62
N MET A 55 15.69 -11.69 7.44
CA MET A 55 16.29 -11.32 8.72
C MET A 55 16.24 -12.46 9.73
N THR A 56 15.13 -13.19 9.81
CA THR A 56 15.01 -14.37 10.68
C THR A 56 16.02 -15.46 10.31
N ALA A 57 16.27 -15.68 9.01
CA ALA A 57 17.31 -16.60 8.54
C ALA A 57 18.73 -16.19 8.95
N ALA A 58 18.95 -14.90 9.26
CA ALA A 58 20.21 -14.35 9.77
C ALA A 58 20.24 -14.24 11.31
N ASN A 59 19.41 -14.99 12.02
CA ASN A 59 19.26 -14.95 13.49
C ASN A 59 18.72 -13.61 14.06
N ASN A 60 18.02 -12.81 13.25
CA ASN A 60 17.33 -11.60 13.71
C ASN A 60 15.81 -11.78 13.63
N LEU A 61 15.17 -12.03 14.79
CA LEU A 61 13.73 -12.20 14.87
C LEU A 61 13.00 -10.84 14.95
N VAL A 62 12.48 -10.38 13.82
CA VAL A 62 11.68 -9.15 13.74
C VAL A 62 10.23 -9.43 14.16
N ARG A 63 9.78 -8.81 15.26
CA ARG A 63 8.43 -9.02 15.84
C ARG A 63 7.36 -8.07 15.29
N ARG A 64 7.76 -6.99 14.61
CA ARG A 64 6.89 -5.94 14.07
C ARG A 64 7.35 -5.55 12.68
N MET A 65 6.44 -5.57 11.70
CA MET A 65 6.77 -5.33 10.29
C MET A 65 7.38 -3.94 10.04
N HIS A 66 6.88 -2.89 10.69
CA HIS A 66 7.42 -1.53 10.58
C HIS A 66 8.85 -1.38 11.14
N ALA A 67 9.30 -2.28 12.02
CA ALA A 67 10.67 -2.26 12.52
C ALA A 67 11.68 -2.60 11.42
N CYS A 68 11.30 -3.48 10.47
CA CYS A 68 12.12 -3.79 9.29
C CYS A 68 12.38 -2.57 8.41
N GLU A 69 11.40 -1.66 8.32
CA GLU A 69 11.54 -0.42 7.56
C GLU A 69 12.41 0.58 8.33
N THR A 70 12.10 0.78 9.61
CA THR A 70 12.77 1.79 10.46
C THR A 70 14.26 1.49 10.64
N ILE A 71 14.65 0.22 10.78
CA ILE A 71 16.06 -0.15 10.96
C ILE A 71 16.94 0.24 9.76
N GLY A 72 16.35 0.34 8.55
CA GLY A 72 17.05 0.80 7.35
C GLY A 72 17.44 2.27 7.39
N ALA A 73 16.77 3.08 8.22
CA ALA A 73 17.04 4.50 8.41
C ALA A 73 17.74 4.81 9.75
N ALA A 74 18.16 3.80 10.52
CA ALA A 74 18.81 4.01 11.80
C ALA A 74 20.18 4.67 11.63
N THR A 75 20.39 5.80 12.31
CA THR A 75 21.67 6.55 12.29
C THR A 75 22.51 6.33 13.54
N VAL A 76 21.91 5.84 14.63
CA VAL A 76 22.56 5.58 15.92
C VAL A 76 22.11 4.23 16.45
N ILE A 77 23.07 3.41 16.91
CA ILE A 77 22.80 2.13 17.56
C ILE A 77 23.31 2.21 19.00
N CYS A 78 22.40 2.25 19.96
CA CYS A 78 22.72 2.13 21.37
C CYS A 78 22.83 0.64 21.73
N SER A 79 24.05 0.10 21.74
CA SER A 79 24.30 -1.28 22.14
C SER A 79 24.63 -1.35 23.63
N ASP A 80 24.09 -2.36 24.32
CA ASP A 80 24.56 -2.69 25.66
C ASP A 80 25.95 -3.36 25.61
N LYS A 81 26.72 -3.28 26.70
CA LYS A 81 28.08 -3.84 26.76
C LYS A 81 28.07 -5.32 27.13
N THR A 82 27.52 -5.66 28.29
CA THR A 82 27.65 -6.99 28.87
C THR A 82 26.68 -7.97 28.21
N GLY A 83 27.18 -9.06 27.63
CA GLY A 83 26.34 -10.06 26.96
C GLY A 83 25.84 -9.68 25.57
N THR A 84 26.11 -8.45 25.09
CA THR A 84 25.92 -8.05 23.68
C THR A 84 27.26 -7.84 22.98
N LEU A 85 28.09 -6.89 23.45
CA LEU A 85 29.43 -6.68 22.89
C LEU A 85 30.46 -7.66 23.46
N THR A 86 30.30 -8.05 24.73
CA THR A 86 31.15 -9.07 25.36
C THR A 86 30.46 -10.44 25.31
N GLN A 87 31.25 -11.52 25.25
CA GLN A 87 30.72 -12.89 25.35
C GLN A 87 30.19 -13.24 26.75
N ASN A 88 30.17 -12.27 27.68
CA ASN A 88 29.87 -12.47 29.10
C ASN A 88 30.67 -13.62 29.75
N LYS A 89 31.89 -13.90 29.24
CA LYS A 89 32.84 -14.87 29.78
C LYS A 89 33.98 -14.10 30.44
N MET A 90 33.97 -14.05 31.76
CA MET A 90 35.06 -13.43 32.53
C MET A 90 36.15 -14.47 32.76
N VAL A 91 37.36 -14.19 32.27
CA VAL A 91 38.54 -15.00 32.52
C VAL A 91 39.38 -14.31 33.60
N MET A 92 39.73 -15.05 34.65
CA MET A 92 40.80 -14.66 35.56
C MET A 92 42.06 -15.40 35.13
N ASN A 93 43.15 -14.66 34.97
CA ASN A 93 44.47 -15.22 34.75
C ASN A 93 45.15 -15.52 36.09
#